data_AF-A0A5N7BNE0-F1
#
_entry.id   AF-A0A5N7BNE0-F1
#
_cell.length_a   1.000
_cell.length_b   1.000
_cell.length_c   1.000
_cell.angle_alpha   90.00
_cell.angle_beta   90.00
_cell.angle_gamma   90.00
#
_symmetry.space_group_name_H-M   'P 1'
#
loop_
_entity.id
_entity.type
_entity.pdbx_description
1 polymer ?
#
loop_
_entity_poly.entity_id
_entity_poly.type
_entity_poly.pdbx_seq_one_letter_code
_entity_poly.pdbx_strand_id
1 'polypeptide(L)'
;MVLVLLPYVLVASFQLISFNMPYRLIQRSLPGSLGTAPEGAVGYQQPPGPVINNAQPTVTSATAAQEPAELNGASPVTTNPSNNVAFLTGTVTKTPAVMERTQVAIAGQASQEHCLHPIVSHPLYSTPTITMSLQTPLCSLLKIQHPVLLAGMARASGAPLAAAVSNAGGLGTVGGLGYTPEQLSEMLTELKATLRDPSLPFGVDLALPQIGGGARATNHDYTNGQLDQLIDVVISHGAKLFVSAVGVPPERVIKRLHDAGILIMNMVGAPKHAEKALKLGVDIVCAQGGEGGGHTGDIPFSVLVPAIVDVAKKYKSPLTGQPALVVAAGGINDGRSLAASLMLGAVGVWVGTRFVASEESSASRLHKEAVVGAQFGETKRTLVLSGRPLRMLPNDYIKDWEKRPEEIARLTAKGIVPIEHDFNSDREDIEMPYLMGDVSGIIKEIKPAGVIVQEMVQQAVQMLRVGGSYINAGSASKL
;
A
#
# COMPACT_ATOMS: atom_id res chain seq x y z
N MET A 1 35.59 -40.10 18.60
CA MET A 1 36.51 -40.63 17.57
C MET A 1 35.65 -41.09 16.40
N VAL A 2 35.78 -40.40 15.25
CA VAL A 2 35.51 -40.83 13.84
C VAL A 2 34.10 -41.37 13.52
N LEU A 3 33.17 -40.74 12.80
CA LEU A 3 33.14 -39.94 11.54
C LEU A 3 33.12 -40.79 10.25
N VAL A 4 31.94 -40.98 9.63
CA VAL A 4 31.65 -41.12 8.16
C VAL A 4 30.13 -40.83 7.97
N LEU A 5 29.62 -39.73 7.38
CA LEU A 5 29.55 -39.22 5.99
C LEU A 5 28.67 -40.03 4.99
N LEU A 6 27.38 -39.65 4.80
CA LEU A 6 26.79 -39.07 3.56
C LEU A 6 25.23 -38.96 3.65
N PRO A 7 24.58 -38.04 2.88
CA PRO A 7 23.18 -37.63 3.06
C PRO A 7 22.21 -38.30 2.07
N TYR A 8 21.00 -38.61 2.54
CA TYR A 8 19.87 -38.96 1.67
C TYR A 8 19.05 -37.71 1.34
N VAL A 9 18.97 -37.44 0.04
CA VAL A 9 18.07 -36.49 -0.63
C VAL A 9 16.65 -37.02 -0.50
N LEU A 10 15.79 -36.32 0.25
CA LEU A 10 14.35 -36.55 0.24
C LEU A 10 13.73 -35.72 -0.89
N VAL A 11 13.30 -36.41 -1.94
CA VAL A 11 12.51 -35.85 -3.03
C VAL A 11 11.10 -35.60 -2.50
N ALA A 12 10.77 -34.33 -2.20
CA ALA A 12 9.41 -33.90 -1.96
C ALA A 12 8.74 -33.58 -3.30
N SER A 13 7.72 -34.38 -3.63
CA SER A 13 6.91 -34.25 -4.83
C SER A 13 6.12 -32.95 -4.82
N PHE A 14 6.46 -32.02 -5.72
CA PHE A 14 5.62 -30.88 -6.07
C PHE A 14 4.41 -31.39 -6.87
N GLN A 15 3.25 -31.51 -6.22
CA GLN A 15 1.98 -31.51 -6.94
C GLN A 15 1.64 -30.06 -7.31
N LEU A 16 1.84 -29.72 -8.59
CA LEU A 16 1.23 -28.53 -9.19
C LEU A 16 -0.29 -28.70 -9.13
N ILE A 17 -0.95 -27.90 -8.29
CA ILE A 17 -2.37 -27.61 -8.45
C ILE A 17 -2.45 -26.44 -9.44
N SER A 18 -2.98 -26.76 -10.63
CA SER A 18 -3.15 -25.84 -11.74
C SER A 18 -4.10 -24.69 -11.39
N PHE A 19 -3.60 -23.44 -11.50
CA PHE A 19 -4.45 -22.27 -11.68
C PHE A 19 -4.97 -22.27 -13.12
N ASN A 20 -6.29 -22.23 -13.28
CA ASN A 20 -6.94 -22.11 -14.58
C ASN A 20 -7.18 -20.61 -14.87
N MET A 21 -6.16 -19.93 -15.39
CA MET A 21 -6.25 -18.59 -16.02
C MET A 21 -5.31 -18.58 -17.22
N PRO A 22 -5.77 -18.31 -18.46
CA PRO A 22 -4.92 -18.37 -19.63
C PRO A 22 -4.11 -17.07 -19.77
N TYR A 23 -2.89 -17.05 -19.25
CA TYR A 23 -1.92 -16.00 -19.60
C TYR A 23 -1.16 -16.42 -20.87
N ARG A 24 -1.42 -15.73 -21.99
CA ARG A 24 -0.50 -15.72 -23.13
C ARG A 24 0.58 -14.67 -22.89
N LEU A 25 1.84 -15.10 -22.76
CA LEU A 25 2.99 -14.21 -22.88
C LEU A 25 3.01 -13.62 -24.30
N ILE A 26 2.77 -12.31 -24.43
CA ILE A 26 3.05 -11.58 -25.66
C ILE A 26 4.42 -10.93 -25.50
N GLN A 27 5.43 -11.52 -26.14
CA GLN A 27 6.75 -10.94 -26.29
C GLN A 27 6.69 -9.88 -27.39
N ARG A 28 6.58 -8.58 -27.03
CA ARG A 28 6.67 -7.50 -28.01
C ARG A 28 8.12 -7.05 -28.18
N SER A 29 8.60 -7.15 -29.41
CA SER A 29 9.83 -6.52 -29.90
C SER A 29 9.70 -5.00 -29.89
N LEU A 30 10.68 -4.32 -29.29
CA LEU A 30 10.85 -2.87 -29.36
C LEU A 30 11.29 -2.45 -30.78
N PRO A 31 10.72 -1.38 -31.36
CA PRO A 31 11.40 -0.58 -32.36
C PRO A 31 12.04 0.64 -31.69
N GLY A 32 13.36 0.78 -31.87
CA GLY A 32 14.04 2.04 -31.64
C GLY A 32 13.94 2.93 -32.87
N SER A 33 13.76 4.23 -32.66
CA SER A 33 14.41 5.29 -33.44
C SER A 33 14.27 6.64 -32.76
N LEU A 34 15.39 7.36 -32.72
CA LEU A 34 15.54 8.75 -32.31
C LEU A 34 14.54 9.70 -33.00
N GLY A 35 14.03 10.68 -32.25
CA GLY A 35 13.26 11.81 -32.79
C GLY A 35 13.31 12.99 -31.82
N THR A 36 13.92 14.08 -32.27
CA THR A 36 14.12 15.36 -31.58
C THR A 36 12.81 16.11 -31.30
N ALA A 37 12.74 16.81 -30.16
CA ALA A 37 11.63 17.67 -29.76
C ALA A 37 11.56 18.98 -30.57
N PRO A 38 10.38 19.63 -30.65
CA PRO A 38 10.31 21.09 -30.75
C PRO A 38 9.64 21.72 -29.53
N GLU A 39 10.12 22.93 -29.22
CA GLU A 39 9.71 23.83 -28.15
C GLU A 39 8.28 24.39 -28.32
N GLY A 40 7.63 24.67 -27.18
CA GLY A 40 6.76 25.84 -27.03
C GLY A 40 5.26 25.68 -27.31
N ALA A 41 4.47 25.42 -26.27
CA ALA A 41 3.15 26.06 -26.07
C ALA A 41 2.68 25.85 -24.62
N VAL A 42 2.90 26.85 -23.77
CA VAL A 42 2.34 26.92 -22.42
C VAL A 42 0.92 27.48 -22.53
N GLY A 43 -0.09 26.67 -22.22
CA GLY A 43 -1.49 27.09 -22.15
C GLY A 43 -2.10 26.69 -20.81
N TYR A 44 -2.27 27.66 -19.91
CA TYR A 44 -2.89 27.48 -18.60
C TYR A 44 -4.43 27.56 -18.76
N GLN A 45 -5.15 26.46 -18.52
CA GLN A 45 -6.61 26.48 -18.37
C GLN A 45 -6.97 26.47 -16.88
N GLN A 46 -7.81 27.42 -16.45
CA GLN A 46 -8.35 27.43 -15.09
C GLN A 46 -9.32 26.26 -14.87
N PRO A 47 -9.34 25.63 -13.68
CA PRO A 47 -10.31 24.59 -13.37
C PRO A 47 -11.71 25.19 -13.19
N PRO A 48 -12.79 24.49 -13.62
CA PRO A 48 -14.16 24.93 -13.38
C PRO A 48 -14.48 24.87 -11.88
N GLY A 49 -15.12 25.93 -11.38
CA GLY A 49 -15.56 26.05 -9.98
C GLY A 49 -16.66 25.03 -9.59
N PRO A 50 -16.96 24.89 -8.29
CA PRO A 50 -17.88 23.88 -7.80
C PRO A 50 -19.32 24.13 -8.24
N VAL A 51 -19.95 23.10 -8.80
CA VAL A 51 -21.38 23.08 -9.15
C VAL A 51 -22.20 22.90 -7.86
N ILE A 52 -23.00 23.91 -7.51
CA ILE A 52 -23.96 23.87 -6.40
C ILE A 52 -25.26 23.26 -6.93
N ASN A 53 -25.67 22.12 -6.38
CA ASN A 53 -26.90 21.44 -6.77
C ASN A 53 -28.05 21.87 -5.83
N ASN A 54 -28.88 22.82 -6.28
CA ASN A 54 -30.16 23.14 -5.63
C ASN A 54 -31.27 22.35 -6.32
N ALA A 55 -31.71 21.26 -5.68
CA ALA A 55 -32.91 20.54 -6.07
C ALA A 55 -34.15 21.17 -5.42
N GLN A 56 -35.15 21.50 -6.23
CA GLN A 56 -36.55 21.61 -5.83
C GLN A 56 -37.39 20.73 -6.76
N PRO A 57 -38.39 19.97 -6.24
CA PRO A 57 -39.15 19.03 -7.05
C PRO A 57 -40.38 19.70 -7.67
N THR A 58 -40.59 19.50 -8.97
CA THR A 58 -41.88 19.74 -9.62
C THR A 58 -42.53 18.41 -9.99
N VAL A 59 -43.69 18.19 -9.37
CA VAL A 59 -44.66 17.14 -9.67
C VAL A 59 -45.32 17.46 -11.00
N THR A 60 -45.47 16.50 -11.89
CA THR A 60 -46.56 16.51 -12.88
C THR A 60 -47.00 15.08 -13.22
N SER A 61 -48.30 14.87 -13.02
CA SER A 61 -49.10 13.72 -13.41
C SER A 61 -49.57 13.84 -14.86
N ALA A 62 -49.64 12.74 -15.61
CA ALA A 62 -50.74 12.47 -16.55
C ALA A 62 -50.71 11.01 -17.05
N THR A 63 -51.90 10.42 -17.02
CA THR A 63 -52.37 9.11 -17.47
C THR A 63 -52.55 9.00 -18.98
N ALA A 64 -52.37 7.80 -19.58
CA ALA A 64 -53.31 7.16 -20.53
C ALA A 64 -52.84 5.76 -20.94
N ALA A 65 -53.80 4.90 -21.32
CA ALA A 65 -53.76 3.45 -21.36
C ALA A 65 -53.55 2.81 -22.76
N GLN A 66 -53.49 1.46 -22.75
CA GLN A 66 -53.86 0.45 -23.76
C GLN A 66 -52.77 -0.29 -24.58
N GLU A 67 -52.73 -1.61 -24.34
CA GLU A 67 -52.11 -2.79 -25.01
C GLU A 67 -52.84 -3.24 -26.31
N PRO A 68 -52.51 -4.39 -26.97
CA PRO A 68 -51.22 -5.01 -27.33
C PRO A 68 -51.20 -5.50 -28.81
N ALA A 69 -50.07 -6.07 -29.29
CA ALA A 69 -50.07 -6.98 -30.45
C ALA A 69 -48.91 -7.99 -30.39
N GLU A 70 -49.26 -9.27 -30.24
CA GLU A 70 -48.44 -10.44 -30.60
C GLU A 70 -48.65 -10.81 -32.08
N LEU A 71 -47.64 -11.39 -32.74
CA LEU A 71 -47.80 -12.52 -33.67
C LEU A 71 -46.45 -13.14 -34.10
N ASN A 72 -46.20 -14.35 -33.57
CA ASN A 72 -45.66 -15.59 -34.14
C ASN A 72 -44.73 -15.61 -35.39
N GLY A 73 -43.72 -16.49 -35.32
CA GLY A 73 -43.18 -17.21 -36.48
C GLY A 73 -41.87 -17.98 -36.21
N ALA A 74 -41.96 -19.30 -36.02
CA ALA A 74 -40.85 -20.21 -35.76
C ALA A 74 -40.14 -20.75 -37.04
N SER A 75 -38.82 -20.95 -36.91
CA SER A 75 -37.83 -21.96 -37.42
C SER A 75 -38.15 -22.90 -38.62
N PRO A 76 -37.15 -23.39 -39.41
CA PRO A 76 -36.22 -24.46 -38.95
C PRO A 76 -34.74 -24.47 -39.45
N VAL A 77 -33.84 -25.02 -38.59
CA VAL A 77 -32.79 -26.07 -38.78
C VAL A 77 -32.01 -26.07 -40.12
N THR A 78 -30.66 -26.08 -40.21
CA THR A 78 -29.74 -27.24 -40.02
C THR A 78 -28.23 -26.91 -40.18
N THR A 79 -27.41 -27.68 -39.45
CA THR A 79 -26.06 -28.24 -39.76
C THR A 79 -24.78 -27.39 -39.68
N ASN A 80 -23.95 -27.77 -38.69
CA ASN A 80 -22.48 -27.76 -38.68
C ASN A 80 -21.93 -28.90 -39.59
N PRO A 81 -20.73 -28.79 -40.19
CA PRO A 81 -19.61 -29.55 -39.60
C PRO A 81 -18.18 -28.93 -39.76
N SER A 82 -17.41 -29.08 -38.68
CA SER A 82 -16.01 -29.56 -38.58
C SER A 82 -14.82 -28.80 -39.20
N ASN A 83 -13.80 -28.63 -38.34
CA ASN A 83 -12.36 -28.81 -38.53
C ASN A 83 -11.62 -28.04 -39.64
N ASN A 84 -10.72 -27.15 -39.22
CA ASN A 84 -9.40 -27.03 -39.85
C ASN A 84 -8.34 -26.60 -38.81
N VAL A 85 -7.48 -27.55 -38.46
CA VAL A 85 -6.22 -27.36 -37.75
C VAL A 85 -5.14 -27.11 -38.80
N ALA A 86 -4.51 -25.93 -38.78
CA ALA A 86 -3.33 -25.66 -39.59
C ALA A 86 -2.06 -25.81 -38.73
N PHE A 87 -1.29 -26.85 -39.01
CA PHE A 87 0.08 -27.03 -38.54
C PHE A 87 1.00 -26.12 -39.35
N LEU A 88 1.79 -25.28 -38.68
CA LEU A 88 2.95 -24.61 -39.27
C LEU A 88 4.23 -25.15 -38.62
N THR A 89 4.92 -25.98 -39.37
CA THR A 89 6.26 -26.49 -39.10
C THR A 89 7.29 -25.42 -39.46
N GLY A 90 7.97 -24.86 -38.45
CA GLY A 90 9.12 -23.96 -38.61
C GLY A 90 10.40 -24.63 -38.13
N THR A 91 11.30 -24.93 -39.05
CA THR A 91 12.62 -25.53 -38.84
C THR A 91 13.59 -24.58 -38.14
N VAL A 92 14.30 -25.10 -37.13
CA VAL A 92 15.41 -24.42 -36.42
C VAL A 92 16.72 -24.70 -37.15
N THR A 93 17.40 -23.65 -37.64
CA THR A 93 18.80 -23.73 -38.06
C THR A 93 19.70 -23.21 -36.92
N LYS A 94 20.58 -24.10 -36.44
CA LYS A 94 21.67 -23.80 -35.50
C LYS A 94 22.89 -23.31 -36.29
N THR A 95 23.50 -22.21 -35.85
CA THR A 95 24.90 -21.89 -36.16
C THR A 95 25.59 -21.40 -34.89
N PRO A 96 26.75 -21.95 -34.50
CA PRO A 96 27.45 -21.57 -33.27
C PRO A 96 28.39 -20.37 -33.52
N ALA A 97 28.36 -19.38 -32.63
CA ALA A 97 29.38 -18.34 -32.59
C ALA A 97 30.32 -18.57 -31.40
N VAL A 98 31.59 -18.71 -31.74
CA VAL A 98 32.74 -18.99 -30.88
C VAL A 98 33.11 -17.74 -30.06
N MET A 99 33.33 -17.89 -28.76
CA MET A 99 33.97 -16.88 -27.91
C MET A 99 35.49 -16.94 -28.11
N GLU A 100 36.06 -15.90 -28.72
CA GLU A 100 37.50 -15.71 -28.78
C GLU A 100 37.93 -14.78 -27.63
N ARG A 101 38.85 -15.28 -26.78
CA ARG A 101 39.49 -14.53 -25.70
C ARG A 101 40.70 -13.81 -26.28
N THR A 102 40.71 -12.48 -26.22
CA THR A 102 41.91 -11.70 -26.52
C THR A 102 42.48 -11.11 -25.23
N GLN A 103 43.59 -11.70 -24.78
CA GLN A 103 44.54 -11.07 -23.87
C GLN A 103 45.20 -9.90 -24.58
N VAL A 104 45.20 -8.72 -23.96
CA VAL A 104 46.06 -7.62 -24.36
C VAL A 104 47.15 -7.44 -23.31
N ALA A 105 48.39 -7.60 -23.78
CA ALA A 105 49.62 -7.45 -23.03
C ALA A 105 49.93 -5.96 -22.76
N ILE A 106 50.60 -5.76 -21.64
CA ILE A 106 51.12 -4.49 -21.12
C ILE A 106 52.40 -4.12 -21.87
N ALA A 107 52.53 -2.85 -22.29
CA ALA A 107 53.80 -2.23 -22.66
C ALA A 107 53.96 -0.94 -21.84
N GLY A 108 55.11 -0.83 -21.17
CA GLY A 108 55.33 0.09 -20.06
C GLY A 108 55.80 1.49 -20.41
N GLN A 109 55.82 2.33 -19.37
CA GLN A 109 56.71 3.47 -19.24
C GLN A 109 57.19 3.55 -17.77
N ALA A 110 58.51 3.53 -17.60
CA ALA A 110 59.23 4.06 -16.44
C ALA A 110 59.03 5.60 -16.40
N SER A 111 59.20 6.36 -15.33
CA SER A 111 59.94 6.23 -14.07
C SER A 111 59.45 7.38 -13.16
N GLN A 112 59.45 7.18 -11.84
CA GLN A 112 59.99 8.14 -10.87
C GLN A 112 59.81 7.56 -9.45
N GLU A 113 60.94 7.41 -8.76
CA GLU A 113 61.05 6.99 -7.38
C GLU A 113 60.39 8.03 -6.45
N HIS A 114 59.60 7.57 -5.49
CA HIS A 114 59.32 8.30 -4.26
C HIS A 114 59.31 7.35 -3.07
N CYS A 115 60.03 7.75 -2.03
CA CYS A 115 60.31 7.03 -0.81
C CYS A 115 59.07 6.43 -0.13
N LEU A 116 59.18 5.16 0.25
CA LEU A 116 58.23 4.45 1.11
C LEU A 116 58.35 4.97 2.55
N HIS A 117 57.32 5.67 3.04
CA HIS A 117 57.06 5.80 4.46
C HIS A 117 56.14 4.66 4.93
N PRO A 118 56.35 4.07 6.12
CA PRO A 118 55.49 3.01 6.63
C PRO A 118 54.10 3.60 6.94
N ILE A 119 53.07 3.04 6.29
CA ILE A 119 51.67 3.32 6.60
C ILE A 119 51.38 2.72 7.98
N VAL A 120 51.43 3.56 9.01
CA VAL A 120 50.89 3.22 10.32
C VAL A 120 49.37 3.20 10.17
N SER A 121 48.82 1.99 10.08
CA SER A 121 47.39 1.70 10.15
C SER A 121 46.78 2.41 11.36
N HIS A 122 46.00 3.46 11.09
CA HIS A 122 45.15 4.06 12.11
C HIS A 122 43.98 3.11 12.36
N PRO A 123 43.65 2.78 13.61
CA PRO A 123 42.41 2.05 13.88
C PRO A 123 41.25 2.93 13.38
N LEU A 124 40.43 2.38 12.50
CA LEU A 124 39.13 2.94 12.16
C LEU A 124 38.35 3.04 13.46
N TYR A 125 38.35 4.23 14.07
CA TYR A 125 37.37 4.58 15.08
C TYR A 125 36.01 4.50 14.38
N SER A 126 35.33 3.37 14.58
CA SER A 126 33.88 3.30 14.38
C SER A 126 33.30 4.37 15.29
N THR A 127 32.92 5.49 14.70
CA THR A 127 32.09 6.46 15.40
C THR A 127 30.86 5.69 15.88
N PRO A 128 30.56 5.69 17.18
CA PRO A 128 29.32 5.09 17.64
C PRO A 128 28.22 5.80 16.88
N THR A 129 27.48 5.06 16.05
CA THR A 129 26.30 5.60 15.39
C THR A 129 25.36 5.97 16.52
N ILE A 130 25.32 7.25 16.90
CA ILE A 130 24.37 7.74 17.90
C ILE A 130 23.01 7.50 17.24
N THR A 131 22.38 6.41 17.63
CA THR A 131 21.04 6.03 17.19
C THR A 131 20.13 7.04 17.86
N MET A 132 19.80 8.11 17.15
CA MET A 132 18.90 9.14 17.64
C MET A 132 17.52 8.50 17.83
N SER A 133 17.09 8.30 19.07
CA SER A 133 15.78 7.75 19.38
C SER A 133 14.75 8.87 19.47
N LEU A 134 13.65 8.71 18.73
CA LEU A 134 12.44 9.52 18.86
C LEU A 134 11.40 8.67 19.58
N GLN A 135 10.97 9.10 20.78
CA GLN A 135 9.99 8.38 21.57
C GLN A 135 8.73 9.21 21.80
N THR A 136 7.59 8.53 21.74
CA THR A 136 6.26 9.09 22.00
C THR A 136 5.47 8.10 22.88
N PRO A 137 4.28 8.48 23.40
CA PRO A 137 3.41 7.53 24.10
C PRO A 137 3.08 6.27 23.28
N LEU A 138 3.03 6.38 21.95
CA LEU A 138 2.82 5.26 21.04
C LEU A 138 3.94 4.21 21.15
N CYS A 139 5.20 4.66 21.28
CA CYS A 139 6.35 3.77 21.43
C CYS A 139 6.23 2.89 22.67
N SER A 140 5.86 3.49 23.81
CA SER A 140 5.64 2.77 25.07
C SER A 140 4.47 1.80 24.96
N LEU A 141 3.36 2.23 24.36
CA LEU A 141 2.15 1.45 24.22
C LEU A 141 2.35 0.19 23.35
N LEU A 142 3.03 0.35 22.21
CA LEU A 142 3.28 -0.72 21.24
C LEU A 142 4.57 -1.50 21.50
N LYS A 143 5.40 -1.07 22.46
CA LYS A 143 6.73 -1.62 22.74
C LYS A 143 7.68 -1.54 21.53
N ILE A 144 7.68 -0.39 20.86
CA ILE A 144 8.54 -0.09 19.70
C ILE A 144 9.54 1.03 20.04
N GLN A 145 10.60 1.15 19.24
CA GLN A 145 11.66 2.14 19.46
C GLN A 145 11.32 3.49 18.80
N HIS A 146 10.63 3.45 17.67
CA HIS A 146 10.35 4.61 16.82
C HIS A 146 8.86 4.67 16.47
N PRO A 147 8.25 5.88 16.41
CA PRO A 147 6.82 6.06 16.16
C PRO A 147 6.49 5.96 14.65
N VAL A 148 7.05 4.94 13.99
CA VAL A 148 6.90 4.66 12.56
C VAL A 148 6.27 3.29 12.40
N LEU A 149 5.04 3.26 11.90
CA LEU A 149 4.28 2.05 11.62
C LEU A 149 4.23 1.85 10.11
N LEU A 150 4.47 0.61 9.68
CA LEU A 150 4.25 0.18 8.30
C LEU A 150 2.74 0.04 8.06
N ALA A 151 2.28 0.58 6.93
CA ALA A 151 0.91 0.36 6.50
C ALA A 151 0.65 -1.08 6.06
N GLY A 152 -0.48 -1.64 6.49
CA GLY A 152 -1.05 -2.87 5.94
C GLY A 152 -1.51 -2.64 4.50
N MET A 153 -0.74 -3.15 3.54
CA MET A 153 -0.97 -3.00 2.12
C MET A 153 -1.08 -4.39 1.48
N ALA A 154 -2.28 -4.71 1.00
CA ALA A 154 -2.55 -5.97 0.30
C ALA A 154 -1.51 -6.20 -0.80
N ARG A 155 -0.88 -7.38 -0.81
CA ARG A 155 0.17 -7.79 -1.76
C ARG A 155 1.47 -6.97 -1.75
N ALA A 156 1.63 -5.95 -0.91
CA ALA A 156 2.86 -5.16 -0.81
C ALA A 156 3.55 -5.31 0.56
N SER A 157 2.79 -5.39 1.65
CA SER A 157 3.33 -5.55 3.01
C SER A 157 3.22 -6.99 3.51
N GLY A 158 3.94 -7.90 2.85
CA GLY A 158 4.14 -9.27 3.31
C GLY A 158 5.14 -9.39 4.47
N ALA A 159 5.44 -10.63 4.85
CA ALA A 159 6.33 -10.96 5.95
C ALA A 159 7.72 -10.27 5.87
N PRO A 160 8.43 -10.25 4.73
CA PRO A 160 9.76 -9.62 4.67
C PRO A 160 9.74 -8.13 5.00
N LEU A 161 8.77 -7.38 4.46
CA LEU A 161 8.65 -5.94 4.71
C LEU A 161 8.27 -5.64 6.17
N ALA A 162 7.28 -6.36 6.70
CA ALA A 162 6.85 -6.18 8.08
C ALA A 162 7.97 -6.55 9.07
N ALA A 163 8.71 -7.62 8.81
CA ALA A 163 9.86 -7.99 9.64
C ALA A 163 10.97 -6.93 9.55
N ALA A 164 11.30 -6.42 8.36
CA ALA A 164 12.33 -5.40 8.19
C ALA A 164 12.02 -4.10 8.96
N VAL A 165 10.77 -3.63 8.93
CA VAL A 165 10.34 -2.44 9.70
C VAL A 165 10.38 -2.69 11.21
N SER A 166 9.92 -3.86 11.67
CA SER A 166 9.97 -4.23 13.09
C SER A 166 11.42 -4.36 13.59
N ASN A 167 12.28 -4.99 12.78
CA ASN A 167 13.71 -5.12 13.05
C ASN A 167 14.39 -3.75 13.17
N ALA A 168 13.99 -2.78 12.36
CA ALA A 168 14.48 -1.40 12.41
C ALA A 168 13.92 -0.57 13.58
N GLY A 169 13.07 -1.15 14.44
CA GLY A 169 12.54 -0.50 15.64
C GLY A 169 11.21 0.23 15.45
N GLY A 170 10.62 0.18 14.25
CA GLY A 170 9.22 0.56 14.01
C GLY A 170 8.26 -0.59 14.37
N LEU A 171 7.02 -0.50 13.90
CA LEU A 171 6.07 -1.61 13.93
C LEU A 171 5.75 -2.06 12.50
N GLY A 172 6.13 -3.27 12.14
CA GLY A 172 5.70 -3.90 10.89
C GLY A 172 4.25 -4.37 10.97
N THR A 173 3.48 -4.16 9.91
CA THR A 173 2.09 -4.63 9.81
C THR A 173 1.92 -5.47 8.55
N VAL A 174 1.34 -6.66 8.69
CA VAL A 174 0.95 -7.51 7.54
C VAL A 174 -0.39 -7.04 7.00
N GLY A 175 -0.48 -6.87 5.68
CA GLY A 175 -1.73 -6.55 5.00
C GLY A 175 -2.49 -7.83 4.65
N GLY A 176 -3.53 -8.15 5.42
CA GLY A 176 -4.29 -9.40 5.31
C GLY A 176 -5.55 -9.33 4.45
N LEU A 177 -5.77 -8.24 3.71
CA LEU A 177 -6.91 -8.14 2.79
C LEU A 177 -6.86 -9.26 1.73
N GLY A 178 -7.90 -10.08 1.72
CA GLY A 178 -8.08 -11.18 0.77
C GLY A 178 -7.42 -12.50 1.17
N TYR A 179 -6.78 -12.57 2.34
CA TYR A 179 -6.24 -13.84 2.86
C TYR A 179 -7.32 -14.72 3.47
N THR A 180 -7.17 -16.03 3.27
CA THR A 180 -7.81 -17.03 4.13
C THR A 180 -7.09 -17.11 5.48
N PRO A 181 -7.70 -17.71 6.52
CA PRO A 181 -7.04 -17.96 7.80
C PRO A 181 -5.70 -18.70 7.66
N GLU A 182 -5.63 -19.70 6.78
CA GLU A 182 -4.41 -20.48 6.53
C GLU A 182 -3.32 -19.59 5.93
N GLN A 183 -3.65 -18.81 4.89
CA GLN A 183 -2.70 -17.89 4.26
C GLN A 183 -2.19 -16.82 5.23
N LEU A 184 -3.07 -16.28 6.07
CA LEU A 184 -2.66 -15.34 7.10
C LEU A 184 -1.73 -16.03 8.12
N SER A 185 -2.05 -17.25 8.55
CA SER A 185 -1.23 -18.02 9.49
C SER A 185 0.17 -18.31 8.94
N GLU A 186 0.26 -18.71 7.67
CA GLU A 186 1.54 -18.92 6.98
C GLU A 186 2.36 -17.62 6.92
N MET A 187 1.73 -16.51 6.54
CA MET A 187 2.37 -15.20 6.47
C MET A 187 2.90 -14.75 7.84
N LEU A 188 2.13 -14.95 8.92
CA LEU A 188 2.55 -14.58 10.27
C LEU A 188 3.65 -15.52 10.81
N THR A 189 3.65 -16.78 10.39
CA THR A 189 4.74 -17.73 10.70
C THR A 189 6.05 -17.28 10.04
N GLU A 190 6.01 -16.93 8.75
CA GLU A 190 7.17 -16.41 8.01
C GLU A 190 7.67 -15.09 8.62
N LEU A 191 6.77 -14.17 8.98
CA LEU A 191 7.11 -12.92 9.64
C LEU A 191 7.91 -13.19 10.90
N LYS A 192 7.39 -14.04 11.79
CA LYS A 192 8.04 -14.34 13.08
C LYS A 192 9.40 -15.01 12.90
N ALA A 193 9.56 -15.85 11.89
CA ALA A 193 10.84 -16.46 11.55
C ALA A 193 11.88 -15.46 11.01
N THR A 194 11.43 -14.32 10.47
CA THR A 194 12.29 -13.28 9.86
C THR A 194 12.64 -12.16 10.86
N LEU A 195 11.98 -12.11 12.01
CA LEU A 195 12.33 -11.16 13.07
C LEU A 195 13.72 -11.47 13.65
N ARG A 196 14.51 -10.43 13.88
CA ARG A 196 15.81 -10.55 14.57
C ARG A 196 15.66 -10.94 16.04
N ASP A 197 14.48 -10.70 16.61
CA ASP A 197 14.08 -11.09 17.95
C ASP A 197 12.58 -11.45 17.90
N PRO A 198 12.19 -12.69 18.27
CA PRO A 198 10.81 -13.15 18.18
C PRO A 198 9.83 -12.41 19.10
N SER A 199 10.34 -11.61 20.06
CA SER A 199 9.53 -10.77 20.95
C SER A 199 9.17 -9.41 20.34
N LEU A 200 9.72 -9.05 19.17
CA LEU A 200 9.40 -7.80 18.51
C LEU A 200 7.92 -7.73 18.11
N PRO A 201 7.25 -6.60 18.38
CA PRO A 201 5.84 -6.45 18.10
C PRO A 201 5.59 -6.31 16.60
N PHE A 202 4.47 -6.89 16.14
CA PHE A 202 3.96 -6.71 14.80
C PHE A 202 2.45 -6.45 14.84
N GLY A 203 1.93 -5.92 13.74
CA GLY A 203 0.51 -5.70 13.53
C GLY A 203 -0.08 -6.57 12.41
N VAL A 204 -1.40 -6.66 12.39
CA VAL A 204 -2.18 -7.26 11.29
C VAL A 204 -3.28 -6.29 10.89
N ASP A 205 -3.38 -6.01 9.60
CA ASP A 205 -4.40 -5.15 9.02
C ASP A 205 -5.41 -5.98 8.23
N LEU A 206 -6.69 -5.84 8.59
CA LEU A 206 -7.82 -6.35 7.82
C LEU A 206 -8.76 -5.19 7.43
N ALA A 207 -9.46 -5.37 6.31
CA ALA A 207 -10.48 -4.45 5.86
C ALA A 207 -11.87 -5.03 6.14
N LEU A 208 -12.67 -4.32 6.94
CA LEU A 208 -13.97 -4.76 7.48
C LEU A 208 -15.08 -3.78 7.05
N PRO A 209 -15.36 -3.63 5.74
CA PRO A 209 -16.37 -2.70 5.27
C PRO A 209 -17.74 -2.95 5.93
N GLN A 210 -18.43 -1.88 6.31
CA GLN A 210 -19.79 -1.98 6.82
C GLN A 210 -20.70 -2.58 5.74
N ILE A 211 -21.51 -3.56 6.11
CA ILE A 211 -22.54 -4.17 5.26
C ILE A 211 -23.91 -3.75 5.80
N GLY A 212 -24.82 -3.35 4.90
CA GLY A 212 -26.14 -2.83 5.27
C GLY A 212 -26.10 -1.47 6.00
N GLY A 213 -27.25 -1.05 6.55
CA GLY A 213 -27.35 0.17 7.36
C GLY A 213 -26.92 1.45 6.65
N GLY A 214 -27.24 1.60 5.36
CA GLY A 214 -26.84 2.75 4.54
C GLY A 214 -25.41 2.69 4.00
N ALA A 215 -24.74 1.53 4.09
CA ALA A 215 -23.49 1.29 3.39
C ALA A 215 -23.63 1.44 1.87
N ARG A 216 -22.51 1.65 1.17
CA ARG A 216 -22.48 1.66 -0.31
C ARG A 216 -22.97 0.32 -0.83
N ALA A 217 -23.73 0.35 -1.92
CA ALA A 217 -24.29 -0.86 -2.54
C ALA A 217 -23.20 -1.85 -3.00
N THR A 218 -21.99 -1.37 -3.28
CA THR A 218 -20.83 -2.20 -3.67
C THR A 218 -20.08 -2.81 -2.49
N ASN A 219 -20.44 -2.49 -1.24
CA ASN A 219 -19.79 -3.09 -0.08
C ASN A 219 -20.21 -4.55 0.05
N HIS A 220 -19.23 -5.43 0.23
CA HIS A 220 -19.41 -6.84 0.54
C HIS A 220 -18.41 -7.26 1.62
N ASP A 221 -18.59 -8.46 2.18
CA ASP A 221 -17.68 -8.99 3.19
C ASP A 221 -16.35 -9.42 2.56
N TYR A 222 -15.28 -8.67 2.83
CA TYR A 222 -13.94 -8.99 2.31
C TYR A 222 -13.31 -10.22 3.00
N THR A 223 -13.91 -10.71 4.08
CA THR A 223 -13.46 -11.91 4.80
C THR A 223 -14.17 -13.18 4.35
N ASN A 224 -15.14 -13.09 3.42
CA ASN A 224 -15.92 -14.22 2.92
C ASN A 224 -16.51 -15.08 4.06
N GLY A 225 -17.01 -14.45 5.13
CA GLY A 225 -17.57 -15.13 6.30
C GLY A 225 -16.55 -15.70 7.28
N GLN A 226 -15.24 -15.45 7.09
CA GLN A 226 -14.16 -16.05 7.88
C GLN A 226 -13.53 -15.09 8.90
N LEU A 227 -14.20 -13.97 9.19
CA LEU A 227 -13.68 -12.97 10.13
C LEU A 227 -13.30 -13.58 11.48
N ASP A 228 -14.13 -14.45 12.05
CA ASP A 228 -13.85 -15.00 13.39
C ASP A 228 -12.58 -15.86 13.42
N GLN A 229 -12.34 -16.65 12.38
CA GLN A 229 -11.15 -17.48 12.20
C GLN A 229 -9.90 -16.64 11.92
N LEU A 230 -10.03 -15.58 11.11
CA LEU A 230 -8.94 -14.61 10.91
C LEU A 230 -8.54 -13.97 12.26
N ILE A 231 -9.51 -13.63 13.11
CA ILE A 231 -9.24 -13.11 14.45
C ILE A 231 -8.58 -14.16 15.35
N ASP A 232 -8.95 -15.45 15.26
CA ASP A 232 -8.23 -16.53 15.96
C ASP A 232 -6.76 -16.63 15.53
N VAL A 233 -6.48 -16.47 14.23
CA VAL A 233 -5.10 -16.45 13.71
C VAL A 233 -4.33 -15.24 14.26
N VAL A 234 -4.93 -14.04 14.27
CA VAL A 234 -4.32 -12.83 14.84
C VAL A 234 -3.97 -13.01 16.32
N ILE A 235 -4.91 -13.57 17.10
CA ILE A 235 -4.74 -13.81 18.54
C ILE A 235 -3.67 -14.87 18.79
N SER A 236 -3.77 -16.03 18.15
CA SER A 236 -2.84 -17.15 18.36
C SER A 236 -1.39 -16.82 18.00
N HIS A 237 -1.17 -15.93 17.02
CA HIS A 237 0.18 -15.51 16.65
C HIS A 237 0.77 -14.44 17.57
N GLY A 238 -0.05 -13.83 18.44
CA GLY A 238 0.36 -12.83 19.41
C GLY A 238 0.58 -11.45 18.81
N ALA A 239 -0.23 -11.06 17.82
CA ALA A 239 -0.15 -9.72 17.25
C ALA A 239 -0.30 -8.64 18.33
N LYS A 240 0.51 -7.58 18.26
CA LYS A 240 0.43 -6.47 19.22
C LYS A 240 -0.65 -5.46 18.86
N LEU A 241 -0.93 -5.33 17.56
CA LEU A 241 -1.85 -4.36 16.99
C LEU A 241 -2.73 -5.02 15.93
N PHE A 242 -4.05 -4.88 16.08
CA PHE A 242 -5.01 -5.14 15.02
C PHE A 242 -5.40 -3.81 14.37
N VAL A 243 -5.40 -3.75 13.04
CA VAL A 243 -5.79 -2.57 12.27
C VAL A 243 -7.03 -2.87 11.45
N SER A 244 -8.03 -2.01 11.57
CA SER A 244 -9.20 -2.00 10.70
C SER A 244 -9.02 -0.90 9.66
N ALA A 245 -8.52 -1.27 8.47
CA ALA A 245 -8.30 -0.34 7.36
C ALA A 245 -9.58 0.27 6.81
N VAL A 246 -10.66 -0.51 6.84
CA VAL A 246 -11.94 -0.13 6.26
C VAL A 246 -13.04 -0.51 7.22
N GLY A 247 -13.94 0.44 7.51
CA GLY A 247 -15.02 0.22 8.47
C GLY A 247 -14.52 0.18 9.91
N VAL A 248 -15.40 -0.23 10.83
CA VAL A 248 -15.08 -0.40 12.26
C VAL A 248 -15.34 -1.86 12.63
N PRO A 249 -14.45 -2.51 13.40
CA PRO A 249 -14.67 -3.90 13.80
C PRO A 249 -15.99 -4.04 14.58
N PRO A 250 -16.72 -5.15 14.40
CA PRO A 250 -17.88 -5.45 15.25
C PRO A 250 -17.48 -5.53 16.73
N GLU A 251 -18.39 -5.16 17.64
CA GLU A 251 -18.13 -5.17 19.10
C GLU A 251 -17.63 -6.53 19.60
N ARG A 252 -18.12 -7.65 19.04
CA ARG A 252 -17.63 -8.99 19.36
C ARG A 252 -16.14 -9.18 19.04
N VAL A 253 -15.64 -8.58 17.97
CA VAL A 253 -14.23 -8.63 17.57
C VAL A 253 -13.40 -7.74 18.47
N ILE A 254 -13.89 -6.53 18.78
CA ILE A 254 -13.24 -5.61 19.72
C ILE A 254 -13.02 -6.31 21.07
N LYS A 255 -14.09 -6.92 21.60
CA LYS A 255 -14.02 -7.66 22.87
C LYS A 255 -12.98 -8.79 22.82
N ARG A 256 -13.01 -9.65 21.79
CA ARG A 256 -12.06 -10.77 21.66
C ARG A 256 -10.61 -10.30 21.59
N LEU A 257 -10.32 -9.23 20.84
CA LEU A 257 -8.98 -8.66 20.73
C LEU A 257 -8.51 -8.06 22.06
N HIS A 258 -9.38 -7.33 22.77
CA HIS A 258 -9.07 -6.77 24.09
C HIS A 258 -8.90 -7.84 25.16
N ASP A 259 -9.72 -8.89 25.19
CA ASP A 259 -9.57 -10.05 26.08
C ASP A 259 -8.19 -10.72 25.89
N ALA A 260 -7.64 -10.66 24.66
CA ALA A 260 -6.29 -11.13 24.31
C ALA A 260 -5.17 -10.08 24.50
N GLY A 261 -5.49 -8.87 24.98
CA GLY A 261 -4.51 -7.80 25.19
C GLY A 261 -4.00 -7.12 23.91
N ILE A 262 -4.71 -7.28 22.79
CA ILE A 262 -4.36 -6.73 21.47
C ILE A 262 -4.99 -5.35 21.32
N LEU A 263 -4.17 -4.36 20.97
CA LEU A 263 -4.64 -3.00 20.71
C LEU A 263 -5.33 -2.92 19.36
N ILE A 264 -6.30 -2.02 19.25
CA ILE A 264 -7.08 -1.83 18.03
C ILE A 264 -6.85 -0.42 17.49
N MET A 265 -6.39 -0.34 16.25
CA MET A 265 -6.31 0.91 15.50
C MET A 265 -7.34 0.92 14.38
N ASN A 266 -8.14 1.99 14.30
CA ASN A 266 -9.11 2.17 13.21
C ASN A 266 -8.70 3.28 12.27
N MET A 267 -8.75 3.03 10.97
CA MET A 267 -8.50 4.05 9.96
C MET A 267 -9.70 4.98 9.81
N VAL A 268 -9.43 6.29 9.75
CA VAL A 268 -10.47 7.34 9.73
C VAL A 268 -10.09 8.46 8.77
N GLY A 269 -11.04 8.84 7.92
CA GLY A 269 -10.90 9.96 6.97
C GLY A 269 -11.73 11.21 7.31
N ALA A 270 -12.39 11.23 8.48
CA ALA A 270 -13.19 12.39 8.94
C ALA A 270 -13.43 12.35 10.46
N PRO A 271 -13.65 13.51 11.13
CA PRO A 271 -13.92 13.58 12.58
C PRO A 271 -15.05 12.65 13.06
N LYS A 272 -16.15 12.60 12.31
CA LYS A 272 -17.29 11.70 12.63
C LYS A 272 -16.91 10.22 12.61
N HIS A 273 -15.94 9.81 11.79
CA HIS A 273 -15.47 8.43 11.72
C HIS A 273 -14.65 8.08 12.97
N ALA A 274 -13.79 9.00 13.44
CA ALA A 274 -13.06 8.85 14.70
C ALA A 274 -14.01 8.75 15.88
N GLU A 275 -15.00 9.65 15.95
CA GLU A 275 -16.00 9.60 17.01
C GLU A 275 -16.74 8.25 17.05
N LYS A 276 -17.19 7.75 15.90
CA LYS A 276 -17.85 6.44 15.80
C LYS A 276 -16.94 5.31 16.27
N ALA A 277 -15.70 5.26 15.81
CA ALA A 277 -14.76 4.19 16.16
C ALA A 277 -14.39 4.22 17.65
N LEU A 278 -14.12 5.40 18.21
CA LEU A 278 -13.75 5.57 19.61
C LEU A 278 -14.90 5.26 20.56
N LYS A 279 -16.16 5.59 20.19
CA LYS A 279 -17.35 5.18 20.97
C LYS A 279 -17.52 3.66 21.04
N LEU A 280 -17.12 2.95 20.00
CA LEU A 280 -17.13 1.48 19.97
C LEU A 280 -15.96 0.85 20.73
N GLY A 281 -14.98 1.66 21.16
CA GLY A 281 -13.92 1.22 22.05
C GLY A 281 -12.58 0.89 21.39
N VAL A 282 -12.30 1.40 20.18
CA VAL A 282 -10.94 1.28 19.62
C VAL A 282 -9.93 2.13 20.42
N ASP A 283 -8.67 1.71 20.44
CA ASP A 283 -7.63 2.33 21.29
C ASP A 283 -6.88 3.46 20.58
N ILE A 284 -6.73 3.32 19.26
CA ILE A 284 -5.97 4.22 18.40
C ILE A 284 -6.83 4.57 17.18
N VAL A 285 -6.77 5.81 16.72
CA VAL A 285 -7.34 6.20 15.42
C VAL A 285 -6.22 6.63 14.48
N CYS A 286 -6.24 6.12 13.25
CA CYS A 286 -5.28 6.46 12.21
C CYS A 286 -5.92 7.47 11.25
N ALA A 287 -5.53 8.74 11.36
CA ALA A 287 -6.07 9.85 10.58
C ALA A 287 -5.40 9.91 9.20
N GLN A 288 -6.08 9.43 8.17
CA GLN A 288 -5.56 9.38 6.80
C GLN A 288 -6.04 10.55 5.94
N GLY A 289 -5.11 11.43 5.59
CA GLY A 289 -5.33 12.51 4.63
C GLY A 289 -5.68 11.98 3.24
N GLY A 290 -6.42 12.78 2.47
CA GLY A 290 -6.87 12.46 1.10
C GLY A 290 -5.74 12.22 0.09
N GLU A 291 -4.51 12.56 0.44
CA GLU A 291 -3.28 12.34 -0.32
C GLU A 291 -2.76 10.90 -0.21
N GLY A 292 -3.26 10.12 0.77
CA GLY A 292 -2.87 8.71 0.96
C GLY A 292 -3.29 7.79 -0.19
N GLY A 293 -2.49 6.76 -0.46
CA GLY A 293 -2.79 5.73 -1.47
C GLY A 293 -3.88 4.76 -1.02
N GLY A 294 -4.50 4.05 -1.97
CA GLY A 294 -5.59 3.12 -1.66
C GLY A 294 -6.85 3.84 -1.19
N HIS A 295 -7.71 3.17 -0.44
CA HIS A 295 -8.99 3.76 0.02
C HIS A 295 -8.74 4.99 0.88
N THR A 296 -9.25 6.15 0.45
CA THR A 296 -9.01 7.42 1.15
C THR A 296 -10.18 8.40 0.98
N GLY A 297 -10.31 9.30 1.96
CA GLY A 297 -11.26 10.41 1.93
C GLY A 297 -10.75 11.63 1.16
N ASP A 298 -11.38 12.78 1.39
CA ASP A 298 -11.13 14.03 0.66
C ASP A 298 -10.44 15.09 1.52
N ILE A 299 -10.50 14.93 2.85
CA ILE A 299 -9.99 15.94 3.78
C ILE A 299 -8.46 15.94 3.74
N PRO A 300 -7.82 17.08 3.47
CA PRO A 300 -6.36 17.18 3.42
C PRO A 300 -5.70 16.81 4.75
N PHE A 301 -4.50 16.24 4.68
CA PHE A 301 -3.72 15.79 5.83
C PHE A 301 -3.63 16.82 6.97
N SER A 302 -3.23 18.05 6.62
CA SER A 302 -2.99 19.14 7.58
C SER A 302 -4.26 19.64 8.28
N VAL A 303 -5.44 19.39 7.70
CA VAL A 303 -6.74 19.73 8.27
C VAL A 303 -7.27 18.55 9.08
N LEU A 304 -7.15 17.34 8.54
CA LEU A 304 -7.72 16.14 9.16
C LEU A 304 -7.04 15.80 10.48
N VAL A 305 -5.71 15.69 10.50
CA VAL A 305 -4.96 15.19 11.66
C VAL A 305 -5.28 15.95 12.95
N PRO A 306 -5.15 17.30 13.04
CA PRO A 306 -5.46 18.01 14.27
C PRO A 306 -6.95 17.92 14.66
N ALA A 307 -7.86 17.89 13.68
CA ALA A 307 -9.28 17.71 13.96
C ALA A 307 -9.59 16.34 14.58
N ILE A 308 -8.90 15.27 14.14
CA ILE A 308 -9.02 13.94 14.77
C ILE A 308 -8.41 13.93 16.17
N VAL A 309 -7.28 14.62 16.38
CA VAL A 309 -6.66 14.78 17.70
C VAL A 309 -7.63 15.42 18.69
N ASP A 310 -8.34 16.46 18.29
CA ASP A 310 -9.33 17.13 19.15
C ASP A 310 -10.56 16.25 19.47
N VAL A 311 -10.93 15.34 18.57
CA VAL A 311 -11.93 14.30 18.87
C VAL A 311 -11.35 13.31 19.87
N ALA A 312 -10.16 12.77 19.62
CA ALA A 312 -9.54 11.70 20.41
C ALA A 312 -9.31 12.09 21.88
N LYS A 313 -8.99 13.36 22.16
CA LYS A 313 -8.84 13.90 23.53
C LYS A 313 -10.06 13.65 24.45
N LYS A 314 -11.24 13.43 23.87
CA LYS A 314 -12.50 13.18 24.61
C LYS A 314 -12.69 11.72 25.01
N TYR A 315 -11.82 10.83 24.54
CA TYR A 315 -11.98 9.38 24.66
C TYR A 315 -10.76 8.73 25.34
N LYS A 316 -11.01 7.59 25.96
CA LYS A 316 -9.98 6.73 26.55
C LYS A 316 -10.08 5.34 25.96
N SER A 317 -8.94 4.69 25.79
CA SER A 317 -8.85 3.28 25.41
C SER A 317 -9.46 2.41 26.52
N PRO A 318 -10.44 1.55 26.21
CA PRO A 318 -10.99 0.61 27.19
C PRO A 318 -9.96 -0.39 27.70
N LEU A 319 -9.01 -0.80 26.85
CA LEU A 319 -7.98 -1.77 27.20
C LEU A 319 -6.94 -1.20 28.18
N THR A 320 -6.59 0.08 28.04
CA THR A 320 -5.46 0.68 28.79
C THR A 320 -5.89 1.70 29.85
N GLY A 321 -7.11 2.23 29.75
CA GLY A 321 -7.57 3.37 30.55
C GLY A 321 -6.89 4.71 30.24
N GLN A 322 -5.97 4.74 29.27
CA GLN A 322 -5.23 5.94 28.85
C GLN A 322 -5.98 6.72 27.76
N PRO A 323 -5.63 8.00 27.53
CA PRO A 323 -6.19 8.77 26.41
C PRO A 323 -6.03 8.03 25.08
N ALA A 324 -7.06 8.08 24.23
CA ALA A 324 -6.99 7.51 22.89
C ALA A 324 -5.91 8.23 22.08
N LEU A 325 -5.13 7.46 21.31
CA LEU A 325 -4.00 7.99 20.55
C LEU A 325 -4.36 8.22 19.08
N VAL A 326 -3.67 9.16 18.44
CA VAL A 326 -3.80 9.43 17.00
C VAL A 326 -2.50 9.12 16.29
N VAL A 327 -2.58 8.34 15.22
CA VAL A 327 -1.49 8.10 14.28
C VAL A 327 -1.83 8.81 12.97
N ALA A 328 -0.89 9.54 12.39
CA ALA A 328 -1.11 10.26 11.13
C ALA A 328 -0.81 9.37 9.91
N ALA A 329 -1.57 9.49 8.83
CA ALA A 329 -1.38 8.75 7.58
C ALA A 329 -1.69 9.63 6.36
N GLY A 330 -1.11 9.28 5.21
CA GLY A 330 -1.29 10.00 3.95
C GLY A 330 -0.28 11.14 3.77
N GLY A 331 0.41 11.19 2.62
CA GLY A 331 1.43 12.21 2.37
C GLY A 331 2.78 12.03 3.09
N ILE A 332 2.94 10.98 3.90
CA ILE A 332 4.13 10.76 4.74
C ILE A 332 5.18 9.94 3.97
N ASN A 333 6.44 10.40 3.96
CA ASN A 333 7.54 9.74 3.26
C ASN A 333 8.93 9.90 3.90
N ASP A 334 9.14 10.93 4.71
CA ASP A 334 10.45 11.27 5.27
C ASP A 334 10.32 11.86 6.69
N GLY A 335 11.44 12.27 7.27
CA GLY A 335 11.46 12.83 8.62
C GLY A 335 10.79 14.20 8.76
N ARG A 336 10.69 14.99 7.68
CA ARG A 336 9.94 16.26 7.70
C ARG A 336 8.46 15.98 7.92
N SER A 337 7.91 15.03 7.18
CA SER A 337 6.50 14.62 7.34
C SER A 337 6.22 13.96 8.70
N LEU A 338 7.17 13.19 9.24
CA LEU A 338 7.08 12.67 10.61
C LEU A 338 7.08 13.80 11.66
N ALA A 339 8.03 14.74 11.59
CA ALA A 339 8.07 15.87 12.51
C ALA A 339 6.78 16.73 12.42
N ALA A 340 6.30 17.02 11.20
CA ALA A 340 5.04 17.73 10.99
C ALA A 340 3.84 16.99 11.61
N SER A 341 3.78 15.66 11.47
CA SER A 341 2.72 14.84 12.08
C SER A 341 2.68 14.99 13.60
N LEU A 342 3.86 14.99 14.25
CA LEU A 342 3.96 15.20 15.69
C LEU A 342 3.52 16.61 16.10
N MET A 343 3.87 17.63 15.32
CA MET A 343 3.44 19.01 15.57
C MET A 343 1.93 19.22 15.37
N LEU A 344 1.28 18.40 14.55
CA LEU A 344 -0.19 18.38 14.41
C LEU A 344 -0.90 17.61 15.55
N GLY A 345 -0.14 17.06 16.50
CA GLY A 345 -0.65 16.37 17.69
C GLY A 345 -0.82 14.85 17.55
N ALA A 346 -0.46 14.26 16.40
CA ALA A 346 -0.34 12.81 16.32
C ALA A 346 0.88 12.32 17.13
N VAL A 347 0.88 11.06 17.52
CA VAL A 347 1.98 10.44 18.30
C VAL A 347 2.80 9.44 17.48
N GLY A 348 2.56 9.37 16.18
CA GLY A 348 3.33 8.57 15.23
C GLY A 348 2.73 8.61 13.85
N VAL A 349 3.35 7.86 12.94
CA VAL A 349 2.99 7.83 11.52
C VAL A 349 2.74 6.43 11.01
N TRP A 350 1.80 6.32 10.09
CA TRP A 350 1.44 5.11 9.35
C TRP A 350 1.76 5.33 7.87
N VAL A 351 2.72 4.56 7.37
CA VAL A 351 3.43 4.88 6.13
C VAL A 351 3.20 3.79 5.09
N GLY A 352 2.65 4.16 3.93
CA GLY A 352 2.36 3.24 2.82
C GLY A 352 3.32 3.39 1.65
N THR A 353 3.05 4.35 0.75
CA THR A 353 3.74 4.50 -0.54
C THR A 353 5.27 4.55 -0.46
N ARG A 354 5.85 5.16 0.58
CA ARG A 354 7.31 5.15 0.81
C ARG A 354 7.87 3.73 1.01
N PHE A 355 7.14 2.86 1.69
CA PHE A 355 7.54 1.47 1.89
C PHE A 355 7.16 0.56 0.72
N VAL A 356 6.27 0.96 -0.20
CA VAL A 356 6.10 0.25 -1.48
C VAL A 356 7.43 0.25 -2.23
N ALA A 357 8.09 1.42 -2.31
CA ALA A 357 9.43 1.58 -2.87
C ALA A 357 10.54 1.15 -1.88
N SER A 358 10.42 -0.06 -1.33
CA SER A 358 11.49 -0.71 -0.57
C SER A 358 11.88 -2.05 -1.18
N GLU A 359 13.06 -2.56 -0.84
CA GLU A 359 13.57 -3.83 -1.36
C GLU A 359 12.70 -5.02 -0.92
N GLU A 360 12.29 -5.03 0.35
CA GLU A 360 11.56 -6.11 1.02
C GLU A 360 10.06 -6.13 0.71
N SER A 361 9.53 -5.05 0.10
CA SER A 361 8.15 -4.98 -0.34
C SER A 361 7.82 -6.09 -1.35
N SER A 362 6.68 -6.75 -1.16
CA SER A 362 6.16 -7.78 -2.06
C SER A 362 5.54 -7.21 -3.35
N ALA A 363 5.48 -5.88 -3.47
CA ALA A 363 5.03 -5.22 -4.69
C ALA A 363 5.90 -5.62 -5.89
N SER A 364 5.28 -5.72 -7.07
CA SER A 364 6.02 -6.05 -8.30
C SER A 364 7.10 -5.00 -8.57
N ARG A 365 8.17 -5.40 -9.29
CA ARG A 365 9.22 -4.45 -9.69
C ARG A 365 8.63 -3.23 -10.41
N LEU A 366 7.68 -3.45 -11.31
CA LEU A 366 6.97 -2.41 -12.05
C LEU A 366 6.19 -1.46 -11.13
N HIS A 367 5.58 -1.96 -10.05
CA HIS A 367 4.91 -1.09 -9.06
C HIS A 367 5.92 -0.21 -8.33
N LYS A 368 7.05 -0.77 -7.89
CA LYS A 368 8.11 0.01 -7.22
C LYS A 368 8.67 1.08 -8.17
N GLU A 369 8.91 0.72 -9.43
CA GLU A 369 9.36 1.63 -10.48
C GLU A 369 8.35 2.72 -10.78
N ALA A 370 7.05 2.39 -10.83
CA ALA A 370 5.99 3.37 -11.00
C ALA A 370 5.92 4.36 -9.83
N VAL A 371 6.16 3.91 -8.58
CA VAL A 371 6.22 4.82 -7.42
C VAL A 371 7.37 5.81 -7.55
N VAL A 372 8.58 5.35 -7.93
CA VAL A 372 9.74 6.26 -8.05
C VAL A 372 9.68 7.15 -9.29
N GLY A 373 9.01 6.69 -10.34
CA GLY A 373 8.84 7.41 -11.61
C GLY A 373 7.71 8.44 -11.61
N ALA A 374 6.76 8.33 -10.69
CA ALA A 374 5.61 9.23 -10.63
C ALA A 374 6.00 10.69 -10.39
N GLN A 375 5.25 11.59 -11.02
CA GLN A 375 5.37 13.04 -10.90
C GLN A 375 4.23 13.63 -10.06
N PHE A 376 4.37 14.91 -9.71
CA PHE A 376 3.34 15.63 -8.98
C PHE A 376 2.02 15.70 -9.76
N GLY A 377 0.92 15.39 -9.10
CA GLY A 377 -0.43 15.49 -9.68
C GLY A 377 -0.84 14.33 -10.60
N GLU A 378 -0.01 13.30 -10.75
CA GLU A 378 -0.34 12.16 -11.62
C GLU A 378 -1.31 11.16 -10.99
N THR A 379 -1.37 11.08 -9.66
CA THR A 379 -2.29 10.14 -8.99
C THR A 379 -3.73 10.66 -9.01
N LYS A 380 -4.69 9.75 -9.07
CA LYS A 380 -6.12 10.07 -9.10
C LYS A 380 -6.90 9.15 -8.17
N ARG A 381 -8.04 9.64 -7.68
CA ARG A 381 -9.03 8.79 -6.98
C ARG A 381 -10.09 8.31 -7.95
N THR A 382 -10.43 7.03 -7.86
CA THR A 382 -11.42 6.37 -8.71
C THR A 382 -12.39 5.52 -7.89
N LEU A 383 -13.55 5.20 -8.47
CA LEU A 383 -14.47 4.18 -7.96
C LEU A 383 -14.34 2.86 -8.72
N VAL A 384 -13.58 2.82 -9.81
CA VAL A 384 -13.58 1.69 -10.78
C VAL A 384 -13.16 0.37 -10.16
N LEU A 385 -12.19 0.38 -9.24
CA LEU A 385 -11.61 -0.86 -8.70
C LEU A 385 -12.40 -1.49 -7.55
N SER A 386 -13.27 -0.74 -6.87
CA SER A 386 -13.96 -1.27 -5.67
C SER A 386 -15.33 -0.65 -5.38
N GLY A 387 -15.81 0.28 -6.21
CA GLY A 387 -16.98 1.11 -5.94
C GLY A 387 -16.80 2.10 -4.79
N ARG A 388 -15.59 2.15 -4.20
CA ARG A 388 -15.21 3.07 -3.12
C ARG A 388 -14.05 3.94 -3.59
N PRO A 389 -13.99 5.21 -3.15
CA PRO A 389 -12.88 6.10 -3.51
C PRO A 389 -11.55 5.47 -3.08
N LEU A 390 -10.68 5.22 -4.06
CA LEU A 390 -9.31 4.81 -3.80
C LEU A 390 -8.32 5.57 -4.71
N ARG A 391 -7.13 5.88 -4.19
CA ARG A 391 -6.07 6.61 -4.89
C ARG A 391 -5.02 5.67 -5.49
N MET A 392 -4.62 5.99 -6.71
CA MET A 392 -3.81 5.15 -7.58
C MET A 392 -3.15 6.00 -8.69
N LEU A 393 -2.16 5.42 -9.37
CA LEU A 393 -1.63 5.96 -10.63
C LEU A 393 -2.50 5.45 -11.80
N PRO A 394 -3.15 6.34 -12.58
CA PRO A 394 -4.04 5.93 -13.67
C PRO A 394 -3.27 5.36 -14.86
N ASN A 395 -3.54 4.10 -15.18
CA ASN A 395 -3.18 3.48 -16.45
C ASN A 395 -4.27 3.69 -17.51
N ASP A 396 -4.09 3.17 -18.71
CA ASP A 396 -5.01 3.42 -19.83
C ASP A 396 -6.39 2.82 -19.61
N TYR A 397 -6.48 1.66 -18.96
CA TYR A 397 -7.74 1.05 -18.52
C TYR A 397 -8.57 2.01 -17.64
N ILE A 398 -7.91 2.68 -16.69
CA ILE A 398 -8.60 3.60 -15.78
C ILE A 398 -8.93 4.91 -16.49
N LYS A 399 -8.02 5.43 -17.31
CA LYS A 399 -8.30 6.63 -18.11
C LYS A 399 -9.50 6.42 -19.04
N ASP A 400 -9.67 5.21 -19.58
CA ASP A 400 -10.85 4.86 -20.38
C ASP A 400 -12.15 4.92 -19.56
N TRP A 401 -12.18 4.27 -18.39
CA TRP A 401 -13.33 4.32 -17.49
C TRP A 401 -13.69 5.75 -17.06
N GLU A 402 -12.68 6.56 -16.74
CA GLU A 402 -12.87 7.92 -16.25
C GLU A 402 -13.45 8.90 -17.30
N LYS A 403 -13.52 8.49 -18.59
CA LYS A 403 -14.26 9.23 -19.62
C LYS A 403 -15.78 9.03 -19.54
N ARG A 404 -16.24 8.03 -18.77
CA ARG A 404 -17.65 7.61 -18.68
C ARG A 404 -18.18 7.69 -17.24
N PRO A 405 -18.14 8.87 -16.58
CA PRO A 405 -18.50 9.02 -15.17
C PRO A 405 -19.96 8.63 -14.86
N GLU A 406 -20.88 8.86 -15.80
CA GLU A 406 -22.29 8.47 -15.64
C GLU A 406 -22.47 6.95 -15.56
N GLU A 407 -21.65 6.19 -16.30
CA GLU A 407 -21.69 4.74 -16.28
C GLU A 407 -21.13 4.18 -14.98
N ILE A 408 -20.03 4.74 -14.49
CA ILE A 408 -19.48 4.43 -13.16
C ILE A 408 -20.56 4.65 -12.09
N ALA A 409 -21.25 5.80 -12.13
CA ALA A 409 -22.31 6.12 -11.18
C ALA A 409 -23.48 5.12 -11.28
N ARG A 410 -23.92 4.80 -12.49
CA ARG A 410 -25.01 3.84 -12.75
C ARG A 410 -24.68 2.44 -12.21
N LEU A 411 -23.49 1.93 -12.48
CA LEU A 411 -23.07 0.59 -12.03
C LEU A 411 -22.94 0.54 -10.51
N THR A 412 -22.23 1.50 -9.93
CA THR A 412 -22.03 1.54 -8.47
C THR A 412 -23.32 1.76 -7.69
N ALA A 413 -24.29 2.50 -8.24
CA ALA A 413 -25.63 2.62 -7.66
C ALA A 413 -26.41 1.28 -7.65
N LYS A 414 -26.14 0.39 -8.61
CA LYS A 414 -26.68 -0.98 -8.67
C LYS A 414 -25.87 -1.98 -7.83
N GLY A 415 -24.85 -1.53 -7.12
CA GLY A 415 -23.95 -2.40 -6.35
C GLY A 415 -22.94 -3.16 -7.20
N ILE A 416 -22.79 -2.82 -8.48
CA ILE A 416 -21.83 -3.45 -9.39
C ILE A 416 -20.55 -2.63 -9.41
N VAL A 417 -19.42 -3.26 -9.12
CA VAL A 417 -18.10 -2.61 -9.25
C VAL A 417 -17.71 -2.59 -10.74
N PRO A 418 -17.27 -1.44 -11.31
CA PRO A 418 -16.94 -1.35 -12.74
C PRO A 418 -15.91 -2.38 -13.22
N ILE A 419 -14.86 -2.65 -12.45
CA ILE A 419 -13.89 -3.69 -12.83
C ILE A 419 -14.48 -5.11 -12.82
N GLU A 420 -15.37 -5.41 -11.88
CA GLU A 420 -16.07 -6.71 -11.85
C GLU A 420 -17.05 -6.84 -13.02
N HIS A 421 -17.68 -5.73 -13.44
CA HIS A 421 -18.51 -5.71 -14.65
C HIS A 421 -17.69 -6.11 -15.88
N ASP A 422 -16.52 -5.51 -16.06
CA ASP A 422 -15.65 -5.79 -17.21
C ASP A 422 -15.08 -7.23 -17.18
N PHE A 423 -14.74 -7.75 -15.99
CA PHE A 423 -14.34 -9.16 -15.83
C PHE A 423 -15.47 -10.12 -16.21
N ASN A 424 -16.72 -9.76 -15.95
CA ASN A 424 -17.89 -10.58 -16.29
C ASN A 424 -18.35 -10.41 -17.75
N SER A 425 -17.80 -9.45 -18.48
CA SER A 425 -18.11 -9.19 -19.89
C SER A 425 -16.97 -9.61 -20.84
N ASP A 426 -16.04 -10.44 -20.37
CA ASP A 426 -14.87 -10.93 -21.13
C ASP A 426 -14.00 -9.83 -21.77
N ARG A 427 -13.89 -8.66 -21.11
CA ARG A 427 -13.01 -7.59 -21.57
C ARG A 427 -11.53 -8.01 -21.42
N GLU A 428 -10.78 -8.00 -22.53
CA GLU A 428 -9.41 -8.54 -22.56
C GLU A 428 -8.30 -7.55 -22.11
N ASP A 429 -8.57 -6.25 -22.12
CA ASP A 429 -7.58 -5.18 -21.85
C ASP A 429 -7.59 -4.69 -20.39
N ILE A 430 -8.09 -5.49 -19.45
CA ILE A 430 -8.11 -5.12 -18.02
C ILE A 430 -6.69 -5.17 -17.45
N GLU A 431 -6.16 -3.99 -17.12
CA GLU A 431 -4.88 -3.87 -16.42
C GLU A 431 -5.09 -3.25 -15.03
N MET A 432 -4.60 -3.94 -14.00
CA MET A 432 -4.65 -3.44 -12.63
C MET A 432 -3.68 -2.27 -12.45
N PRO A 433 -4.16 -1.10 -12.03
CA PRO A 433 -3.29 0.04 -11.78
C PRO A 433 -2.53 -0.08 -10.47
N TYR A 434 -1.48 0.72 -10.33
CA TYR A 434 -0.65 0.74 -9.13
C TYR A 434 -1.23 1.67 -8.06
N LEU A 435 -1.50 1.13 -6.87
CA LEU A 435 -1.97 1.93 -5.73
C LEU A 435 -0.80 2.70 -5.12
N MET A 436 -0.94 4.02 -5.03
CA MET A 436 0.03 4.93 -4.43
C MET A 436 -0.64 6.25 -4.06
N GLY A 437 -0.08 6.94 -3.07
CA GLY A 437 -0.50 8.28 -2.70
C GLY A 437 0.25 9.37 -3.46
N ASP A 438 -0.20 10.62 -3.34
CA ASP A 438 0.42 11.78 -4.02
C ASP A 438 1.90 11.96 -3.65
N VAL A 439 2.31 11.41 -2.51
CA VAL A 439 3.69 11.42 -2.04
C VAL A 439 4.67 10.67 -2.95
N SER A 440 4.19 9.86 -3.90
CA SER A 440 5.04 9.24 -4.93
C SER A 440 5.81 10.29 -5.74
N GLY A 441 5.25 11.49 -5.94
CA GLY A 441 5.91 12.61 -6.63
C GLY A 441 7.26 13.02 -6.05
N ILE A 442 7.56 12.69 -4.79
CA ILE A 442 8.83 13.00 -4.10
C ILE A 442 9.67 11.79 -3.72
N ILE A 443 9.16 10.57 -3.90
CA ILE A 443 9.91 9.34 -3.68
C ILE A 443 10.72 9.04 -4.95
N LYS A 444 12.06 8.99 -4.85
CA LYS A 444 12.93 8.88 -6.04
C LYS A 444 13.89 7.69 -6.06
N GLU A 445 13.89 6.89 -5.01
CA GLU A 445 14.80 5.75 -4.86
C GLU A 445 14.07 4.58 -4.22
N ILE A 446 14.45 3.36 -4.56
CA ILE A 446 14.09 2.14 -3.82
C ILE A 446 15.20 1.91 -2.79
N LYS A 447 14.83 1.72 -1.52
CA LYS A 447 15.79 1.56 -0.41
C LYS A 447 15.43 0.38 0.48
N PRO A 448 16.36 -0.21 1.24
CA PRO A 448 16.01 -1.12 2.33
C PRO A 448 15.06 -0.44 3.33
N ALA A 449 14.01 -1.14 3.77
CA ALA A 449 13.00 -0.58 4.67
C ALA A 449 13.60 -0.12 6.00
N GLY A 450 14.62 -0.81 6.50
CA GLY A 450 15.31 -0.38 7.72
C GLY A 450 16.04 0.96 7.57
N VAL A 451 16.62 1.23 6.40
CA VAL A 451 17.24 2.53 6.08
C VAL A 451 16.19 3.62 6.03
N ILE A 452 15.04 3.36 5.41
CA ILE A 452 13.91 4.30 5.38
C ILE A 452 13.50 4.70 6.81
N VAL A 453 13.31 3.73 7.71
CA VAL A 453 12.95 4.02 9.12
C VAL A 453 14.02 4.90 9.79
N GLN A 454 15.29 4.56 9.64
CA GLN A 454 16.40 5.31 10.24
C GLN A 454 16.47 6.75 9.72
N GLU A 455 16.40 6.95 8.40
CA GLU A 455 16.41 8.28 7.77
C GLU A 455 15.22 9.12 8.23
N MET A 456 14.02 8.54 8.28
CA MET A 456 12.82 9.22 8.79
C MET A 456 13.02 9.72 10.22
N VAL A 457 13.53 8.88 11.12
CA VAL A 457 13.72 9.23 12.53
C VAL A 457 14.82 10.27 12.71
N GLN A 458 15.98 10.07 12.06
CA GLN A 458 17.11 10.99 12.15
C GLN A 458 16.74 12.39 11.66
N GLN A 459 16.11 12.47 10.49
CA GLN A 459 15.69 13.75 9.92
C GLN A 459 14.56 14.37 10.76
N ALA A 460 13.62 13.58 11.30
CA ALA A 460 12.59 14.13 12.19
C ALA A 460 13.18 14.77 13.45
N VAL A 461 14.14 14.10 14.10
CA VAL A 461 14.85 14.66 15.26
C VAL A 461 15.57 15.96 14.90
N GLN A 462 16.20 16.02 13.72
CA GLN A 462 16.81 17.25 13.23
C GLN A 462 15.76 18.37 13.05
N MET A 463 14.62 18.09 12.42
CA MET A 463 13.57 19.09 12.19
C MET A 463 12.95 19.59 13.50
N LEU A 464 12.76 18.70 14.48
CA LEU A 464 12.28 19.10 15.81
C LEU A 464 13.28 19.99 16.55
N ARG A 465 14.59 19.72 16.44
CA ARG A 465 15.64 20.60 17.00
C ARG A 465 15.66 21.96 16.32
N VAL A 466 15.51 22.01 14.99
CA VAL A 466 15.38 23.27 14.24
C VAL A 466 14.16 24.04 14.72
N GLY A 467 12.99 23.38 14.83
CA GLY A 467 11.78 24.00 15.37
C GLY A 467 11.96 24.56 16.79
N GLY A 468 12.64 23.81 17.67
CA GLY A 468 12.98 24.25 19.01
C GLY A 468 13.92 25.46 19.06
N SER A 469 14.79 25.62 18.07
CA SER A 469 15.69 26.78 17.98
C SER A 469 14.93 28.10 17.75
N TYR A 470 13.76 28.06 17.11
CA TYR A 470 12.92 29.24 16.90
C TYR A 470 12.29 29.76 18.19
N ILE A 471 12.14 28.91 19.22
CA ILE A 471 11.57 29.28 20.52
C ILE A 471 12.62 30.03 21.36
N ASN A 472 13.89 29.63 21.25
CA ASN A 472 14.99 30.13 22.08
C ASN A 472 15.81 31.25 21.39
N ALA A 473 15.31 31.86 20.32
CA ALA A 473 15.97 32.94 19.59
C ALA A 473 15.93 34.28 20.35
N GLY A 474 16.36 34.27 21.61
CA GLY A 474 16.93 35.43 22.28
C GLY A 474 18.42 35.50 21.91
N SER A 475 18.77 36.50 21.09
CA SER A 475 20.12 36.82 20.57
C SER A 475 20.66 35.91 19.45
N ALA A 476 20.57 36.42 18.22
CA ALA A 476 21.25 35.96 17.00
C ALA A 476 20.75 34.63 16.38
N SER A 477 19.52 34.61 15.88
CA SER A 477 19.16 33.68 14.80
C SER A 477 19.86 34.11 13.51
N LYS A 478 20.90 33.39 13.08
CA LYS A 478 21.40 33.42 11.71
C LYS A 478 20.62 32.38 10.91
N LEU A 479 19.60 32.87 10.19
CA LEU A 479 19.12 32.18 9.00
C LEU A 479 20.23 32.13 7.95
#